data_AF-A0A517NDW8-F1
#
_entry.id   AF-A0A517NDW8-F1
#
_cell.length_a   1.000
_cell.length_b   1.000
_cell.length_c   1.000
_cell.angle_alpha   90.00
_cell.angle_beta   90.00
_cell.angle_gamma   90.00
#
_symmetry.space_group_name_H-M   'P 1'
#
loop_
_entity.id
_entity.type
_entity.pdbx_description
1 polymer ?
#
loop_
_entity_poly.entity_id
_entity_poly.type
_entity_poly.pdbx_seq_one_letter_code
_entity_poly.pdbx_strand_id
1 'polypeptide(L)'
;MNRCHIAIICTGLLLAAGCGHARYLLKEPEGGVVAIPSNQPRHREKAIELMQQHFPDGYEINREEEAVVGLVTHRHEHAKSDANDGVHHKVHLRSTATTTDKTEYRISYHRK
;
A
#
# COMPACT_ATOMS: atom_id res chain seq x y z
N MET A 1 6.97 2.64 48.58
CA MET A 1 6.76 1.52 47.63
C MET A 1 5.49 1.80 46.87
N ASN A 2 5.57 2.04 45.56
CA ASN A 2 4.46 2.01 44.58
C ASN A 2 5.14 1.91 43.20
N ARG A 3 5.20 0.71 42.61
CA ARG A 3 5.83 0.45 41.31
C ARG A 3 4.75 0.42 40.24
N CYS A 4 4.54 1.53 39.55
CA CYS A 4 3.74 1.58 38.32
C CYS A 4 4.62 1.18 37.14
N HIS A 5 4.60 -0.10 36.77
CA HIS A 5 5.06 -0.54 35.46
C HIS A 5 3.92 -0.36 34.46
N ILE A 6 3.92 0.76 33.73
CA ILE A 6 3.14 0.90 32.50
C ILE A 6 4.15 0.81 31.35
N ALA A 7 4.34 -0.42 30.87
CA ALA A 7 4.80 -0.66 29.51
C ALA A 7 3.64 -0.38 28.55
N ILE A 8 3.96 -0.26 27.24
CA ILE A 8 3.08 0.10 26.10
C ILE A 8 3.12 1.63 25.91
N ILE A 9 3.72 2.15 24.84
CA ILE A 9 3.14 2.17 23.49
C ILE A 9 4.24 1.97 22.43
N CYS A 10 4.16 0.87 21.68
CA CYS A 10 4.74 0.74 20.35
C CYS A 10 4.04 1.76 19.43
N THR A 11 4.67 2.89 19.18
CA THR A 11 4.20 3.88 18.19
C THR A 11 4.52 3.34 16.80
N GLY A 12 3.67 2.43 16.34
CA GLY A 12 3.68 1.89 15.00
C GLY A 12 3.07 2.86 13.98
N LEU A 13 3.65 2.80 12.79
CA LEU A 13 3.03 3.08 11.50
C LEU A 13 2.78 4.56 11.16
N LEU A 14 3.84 5.27 10.78
CA LEU A 14 3.70 6.37 9.84
C LEU A 14 3.29 5.81 8.47
N LEU A 15 2.07 6.16 8.08
CA LEU A 15 1.45 5.94 6.78
C LEU A 15 2.29 6.57 5.66
N ALA A 16 3.04 5.74 4.91
CA ALA A 16 3.62 6.14 3.63
C ALA A 16 2.52 6.14 2.56
N ALA A 17 1.98 7.32 2.26
CA ALA A 17 1.15 7.56 1.09
C ALA A 17 2.01 7.34 -0.17
N GLY A 18 1.56 6.44 -1.03
CA GLY A 18 2.33 5.86 -2.11
C GLY A 18 2.77 6.84 -3.20
N CYS A 19 4.10 6.94 -3.37
CA CYS A 19 4.70 6.88 -4.69
C CYS A 19 5.19 5.43 -4.83
N GLY A 20 4.44 4.61 -5.55
CA GLY A 20 4.57 3.14 -5.52
C GLY A 20 5.92 2.66 -6.04
N HIS A 21 6.84 2.33 -5.13
CA HIS A 21 8.13 1.72 -5.44
C HIS A 21 8.33 0.46 -4.60
N ALA A 22 9.21 -0.43 -5.04
CA ALA A 22 9.59 -1.59 -4.24
C ALA A 22 10.23 -1.14 -2.93
N ARG A 23 9.88 -1.79 -1.81
CA ARG A 23 10.40 -1.46 -0.48
C ARG A 23 10.51 -2.70 0.40
N TYR A 24 11.45 -2.70 1.34
CA TYR A 24 11.50 -3.72 2.39
C TYR A 24 10.33 -3.52 3.38
N LEU A 25 9.59 -4.58 3.65
CA LEU A 25 8.74 -4.71 4.85
C LEU A 25 9.54 -5.31 6.02
N LEU A 26 10.44 -6.24 5.69
CA LEU A 26 11.33 -6.91 6.61
C LEU A 26 12.69 -7.09 5.93
N LYS A 27 13.77 -6.84 6.67
CA LYS A 27 15.15 -7.02 6.20
C LYS A 27 15.99 -7.59 7.34
N GLU A 28 16.30 -8.87 7.27
CA GLU A 28 17.03 -9.64 8.28
C GLU A 28 18.30 -10.28 7.69
N PRO A 29 19.29 -10.67 8.51
CA PRO A 29 20.53 -11.24 8.00
C PRO A 29 20.37 -12.51 7.15
N GLU A 30 19.30 -13.27 7.37
CA GLU A 30 19.01 -14.54 6.69
C GLU A 30 17.89 -14.45 5.65
N GLY A 31 17.15 -13.33 5.60
CA GLY A 31 16.00 -13.20 4.71
C GLY A 31 15.31 -11.85 4.74
N GLY A 32 14.18 -11.74 4.06
CA GLY A 32 13.41 -10.52 4.06
C GLY A 32 12.07 -10.66 3.34
N VAL A 33 11.33 -9.55 3.37
CA VAL A 33 10.07 -9.40 2.63
C VAL A 33 10.12 -8.06 1.91
N VAL A 34 9.95 -8.08 0.59
CA VAL A 34 9.80 -6.87 -0.24
C VAL A 34 8.35 -6.73 -0.65
N ALA A 35 7.79 -5.52 -0.49
CA ALA A 35 6.49 -5.16 -1.04
C ALA A 35 6.65 -4.33 -2.31
N ILE A 36 5.78 -4.60 -3.29
CA ILE A 36 5.63 -3.85 -4.53
C ILE A 36 4.17 -3.43 -4.73
N PRO A 37 3.89 -2.35 -5.48
CA PRO A 37 2.52 -1.87 -5.67
C PRO A 37 1.62 -2.86 -6.43
N SER A 38 2.20 -3.63 -7.35
CA SER A 38 1.51 -4.64 -8.15
C SER A 38 2.53 -5.58 -8.79
N ASN A 39 2.10 -6.79 -9.17
CA ASN A 39 2.93 -7.77 -9.88
C ASN A 39 3.16 -7.42 -11.37
N GLN A 40 3.45 -6.15 -11.66
CA GLN A 40 3.84 -5.71 -13.00
C GLN A 40 5.37 -5.85 -13.18
N PRO A 41 5.87 -6.19 -14.38
CA PRO A 41 7.29 -6.41 -14.62
C PRO A 41 8.19 -5.31 -14.08
N ARG A 42 7.85 -4.04 -14.32
CA ARG A 42 8.61 -2.86 -13.85
C ARG A 42 8.79 -2.81 -12.32
N HIS A 43 7.78 -3.24 -11.55
CA HIS A 43 7.88 -3.22 -10.09
C HIS A 43 8.61 -4.45 -9.60
N ARG A 44 8.43 -5.59 -10.29
CA ARG A 44 9.11 -6.84 -10.00
C ARG A 44 10.62 -6.72 -10.20
N GLU A 45 11.07 -6.04 -11.25
CA GLU A 45 12.48 -5.71 -11.48
C GLU A 45 13.09 -4.96 -10.30
N LYS A 46 12.38 -3.95 -9.77
CA LYS A 46 12.83 -3.22 -8.57
C LYS A 46 12.88 -4.09 -7.32
N ALA A 47 11.96 -5.05 -7.16
CA ALA A 47 12.07 -6.02 -6.07
C ALA A 47 13.29 -6.94 -6.21
N ILE A 48 13.58 -7.38 -7.44
CA ILE A 48 14.77 -8.18 -7.75
C ILE A 48 16.04 -7.40 -7.44
N GLU A 49 16.12 -6.12 -7.84
CA GLU A 49 17.25 -5.24 -7.50
C GLU A 49 17.48 -5.18 -5.98
N LEU A 50 16.40 -4.99 -5.20
CA LEU A 50 16.50 -4.98 -3.73
C LEU A 50 16.97 -6.33 -3.17
N MET A 51 16.35 -7.44 -3.58
CA MET A 51 16.76 -8.77 -3.10
C MET A 51 18.21 -9.10 -3.45
N GLN A 52 18.65 -8.76 -4.67
CA GLN A 52 20.03 -8.95 -5.12
C GLN A 52 21.01 -8.04 -4.37
N GLN A 53 20.63 -6.80 -4.06
CA GLN A 53 21.43 -5.92 -3.22
C GLN A 53 21.55 -6.46 -1.78
N HIS A 54 20.51 -7.13 -1.29
CA HIS A 54 20.54 -7.73 0.04
C HIS A 54 21.45 -8.96 0.11
N PHE A 55 21.33 -9.86 -0.87
CA PHE A 55 22.14 -11.07 -0.97
C PHE A 55 22.83 -11.15 -2.35
N PRO A 56 24.01 -10.54 -2.49
CA PRO A 56 24.76 -10.52 -3.75
C PRO A 56 25.15 -11.91 -4.26
N ASP A 57 25.39 -12.84 -3.34
CA ASP A 57 25.74 -14.23 -3.64
C ASP A 57 24.53 -15.07 -4.06
N GLY A 58 23.32 -14.52 -3.91
CA GLY A 58 22.06 -15.12 -4.33
C GLY A 58 21.07 -15.31 -3.19
N TYR A 59 19.80 -15.46 -3.58
CA TYR A 59 18.67 -15.66 -2.70
C TYR A 59 17.67 -16.64 -3.34
N GLU A 60 16.78 -17.17 -2.52
CA GLU A 60 15.63 -17.97 -2.98
C GLU A 60 14.33 -17.34 -2.52
N ILE A 61 13.34 -17.34 -3.43
CA ILE A 61 12.00 -16.83 -3.13
C ILE A 61 11.20 -17.94 -2.47
N ASN A 62 10.71 -17.68 -1.26
CA ASN A 62 9.89 -18.60 -0.50
C ASN A 62 8.41 -18.49 -0.88
N ARG A 63 7.92 -17.25 -1.08
CA ARG A 63 6.49 -16.97 -1.31
C ARG A 63 6.31 -15.65 -2.04
N GLU A 64 5.39 -15.63 -3.00
CA GLU A 64 4.88 -14.42 -3.64
C GLU A 64 3.35 -14.36 -3.47
N GLU A 65 2.81 -13.25 -2.96
CA GLU A 65 1.37 -13.14 -2.70
C GLU A 65 0.82 -11.71 -2.75
N GLU A 66 -0.47 -11.59 -3.07
CA GLU A 66 -1.22 -10.35 -2.93
C GLU A 66 -1.83 -10.26 -1.53
N ALA A 67 -1.49 -9.20 -0.79
CA ALA A 67 -1.94 -8.98 0.57
C ALA A 67 -2.84 -7.74 0.64
N VAL A 68 -4.00 -7.86 1.28
CA VAL A 68 -4.87 -6.71 1.57
C VAL A 68 -4.22 -5.86 2.67
N VAL A 69 -4.00 -4.58 2.39
CA VAL A 69 -3.34 -3.61 3.27
C VAL A 69 -4.25 -2.51 3.79
N GLY A 70 -5.49 -2.46 3.30
CA GLY A 70 -6.48 -1.50 3.75
C GLY A 70 -7.66 -1.39 2.79
N LEU A 71 -8.43 -0.32 2.94
CA LEU A 71 -9.58 0.01 2.09
C LEU A 71 -9.36 1.38 1.45
N VAL A 72 -9.84 1.55 0.22
CA VAL A 72 -9.91 2.84 -0.47
C VAL A 72 -11.35 3.11 -0.85
N THR A 73 -11.86 4.28 -0.46
CA THR A 73 -13.19 4.75 -0.86
C THR A 73 -13.05 5.81 -1.95
N HIS A 74 -13.56 5.53 -3.13
CA HIS A 74 -13.68 6.48 -4.23
C HIS A 74 -15.04 7.17 -4.20
N ARG A 75 -15.04 8.50 -4.08
CA ARG A 75 -16.26 9.31 -4.17
C ARG A 75 -16.38 9.88 -5.58
N HIS A 76 -17.48 9.57 -6.25
CA HIS A 76 -17.82 10.11 -7.55
C HIS A 76 -18.95 11.13 -7.36
N GLU A 77 -18.65 12.40 -7.59
CA GLU A 77 -19.63 13.48 -7.56
C GLU A 77 -19.99 13.85 -9.00
N HIS A 78 -21.26 13.64 -9.37
CA HIS A 78 -21.80 14.08 -10.65
C HIS A 78 -22.68 15.30 -10.40
N ALA A 79 -22.25 16.46 -10.88
CA ALA A 79 -23.07 17.66 -10.95
C ALA A 79 -23.66 17.78 -12.34
N LYS A 80 -25.00 17.77 -12.45
CA LYS A 80 -25.69 18.24 -13.65
C LYS A 80 -26.20 19.65 -13.39
N SER A 81 -25.83 20.56 -14.28
CA SER A 81 -26.31 21.94 -14.29
C SER A 81 -27.23 22.10 -15.49
N ASP A 82 -28.53 22.24 -15.26
CA ASP A 82 -29.47 22.62 -16.31
C ASP A 82 -29.47 24.15 -16.43
N ALA A 83 -28.93 24.67 -17.54
CA ALA A 83 -29.00 26.09 -17.86
C ALA A 83 -30.38 26.39 -18.46
N ASN A 84 -31.34 26.80 -17.62
CA ASN A 84 -32.56 27.44 -18.11
C ASN A 84 -32.42 28.95 -17.92
N ASP A 85 -32.60 29.69 -19.01
CA ASP A 85 -32.49 31.15 -19.08
C ASP A 85 -33.64 31.77 -18.26
N GLY A 86 -33.29 32.40 -17.13
CA GLY A 86 -34.25 32.98 -16.20
C GLY A 86 -34.11 32.45 -14.77
N VAL A 87 -33.16 33.04 -14.03
CA VAL A 87 -33.16 33.20 -12.56
C VAL A 87 -33.73 32.01 -11.78
N HIS A 88 -33.00 30.89 -11.70
CA HIS A 88 -32.92 29.95 -10.56
C HIS A 88 -32.09 28.73 -11.00
N HIS A 89 -30.79 28.70 -10.65
CA HIS A 89 -29.94 27.54 -10.91
C HIS A 89 -30.28 26.40 -9.93
N LYS A 90 -30.92 25.33 -10.41
CA LYS A 90 -31.01 24.06 -9.66
C LYS A 90 -29.83 23.18 -10.06
N VAL A 91 -28.90 22.96 -9.13
CA VAL A 91 -27.82 21.98 -9.29
C VAL A 91 -28.30 20.65 -8.72
N HIS A 92 -28.34 19.60 -9.55
CA HIS A 92 -28.60 18.25 -9.05
C HIS A 92 -27.26 17.58 -8.76
N LEU A 93 -26.96 17.36 -7.48
CA LEU A 93 -25.75 16.68 -7.01
C LEU A 93 -26.09 15.21 -6.75
N ARG A 94 -25.49 14.30 -7.51
CA ARG A 94 -25.52 12.86 -7.21
C ARG A 94 -24.14 12.43 -6.74
N SER A 95 -24.07 11.94 -5.51
CA SER A 95 -22.86 11.36 -4.93
C SER A 95 -22.98 9.83 -4.92
N THR A 96 -21.99 9.14 -5.48
CA THR A 96 -21.83 7.68 -5.34
C THR A 96 -20.49 7.41 -4.67
N ALA A 97 -20.44 6.50 -3.70
CA ALA A 97 -19.21 6.06 -3.07
C ALA A 97 -18.98 4.58 -3.34
N THR A 98 -17.78 4.22 -3.79
CA THR A 98 -17.35 2.83 -4.01
C THR A 98 -16.16 2.55 -3.10
N THR A 99 -16.27 1.54 -2.24
CA THR A 99 -15.16 1.10 -1.39
C THR A 99 -14.57 -0.18 -1.97
N THR A 100 -13.25 -0.20 -2.15
CA THR A 100 -12.51 -1.33 -2.69
C THR A 100 -11.32 -1.66 -1.78
N ASP A 101 -10.98 -2.94 -1.69
CA ASP A 101 -9.76 -3.38 -1.02
C ASP A 101 -8.52 -2.78 -1.70
N LYS A 102 -7.62 -2.26 -0.86
CA LYS A 102 -6.29 -1.86 -1.29
C LYS A 102 -5.35 -3.02 -1.04
N THR A 103 -4.69 -3.47 -2.08
CA THR A 103 -3.74 -4.58 -2.01
C THR A 103 -2.30 -4.12 -2.26
N GLU A 104 -1.33 -4.90 -1.79
CA GLU A 104 0.09 -4.82 -2.16
C GLU A 104 0.62 -6.23 -2.44
N TYR A 105 1.60 -6.36 -3.33
CA TYR A 105 2.20 -7.65 -3.63
C TYR A 105 3.49 -7.84 -2.83
N ARG A 106 3.63 -8.96 -2.13
CA ARG A 106 4.75 -9.25 -1.22
C ARG A 106 5.56 -10.44 -1.71
N ILE A 107 6.88 -10.30 -1.66
CA ILE A 107 7.85 -11.33 -2.03
C ILE A 107 8.72 -11.62 -0.80
N SER A 108 8.58 -12.82 -0.26
CA SER A 108 9.38 -13.34 0.85
C SER A 108 10.55 -14.13 0.29
N TYR A 109 11.76 -13.89 0.80
CA TYR A 109 12.99 -14.51 0.33
C TYR A 109 13.95 -14.81 1.47
N HIS A 110 14.86 -15.75 1.24
CA HIS A 110 15.95 -16.10 2.16
C HIS A 110 17.28 -16.26 1.42
N ARG A 111 18.37 -16.18 2.17
CA ARG A 111 19.73 -16.39 1.66
C ARG A 111 19.92 -17.85 1.22
N LYS A 112 20.66 -18.06 0.12
CA LYS A 112 21.12 -19.38 -0.32
C LYS A 112 22.24 -19.95 0.54
#